data_AF-A0A968GVY8-F1
#
_entry.id   AF-A0A968GVY8-F1
#
_cell.length_a   1.000
_cell.length_b   1.000
_cell.length_c   1.000
_cell.angle_alpha   90.00
_cell.angle_beta   90.00
_cell.angle_gamma   90.00
#
_symmetry.space_group_name_H-M   'P 1'
#
loop_
_entity.id
_entity.type
_entity.pdbx_description
1 polymer ?
#
loop_
_entity_poly.entity_id
_entity_poly.type
_entity_poly.pdbx_seq_one_letter_code
_entity_poly.pdbx_strand_id
1 'polypeptide(L)'
;MAVARLGLLAASLGVAGILGVSGALAQETPTAPAATPAATEPVAPGPSSTVVPVGPDASGTPDTNTCRTCHTAIDNAQHEITEAWAASVHGQNGIGCADCHGGDPTSDQVTIAMSPAKGFRGSPGRTESVATCGTCHSDVDRMRQYQIPTDQYAKYQASVHGERLISAGDTRVAICTDCHGSHDVKKASAPTAKVYPLNVPQLCASCHADADLMEPYGIPTNQLAIYAESVHGKALLSESDLRAPTCASCHGSHDAQPPSSAEVVGVCGKCHTATQALYEQSRHAELEIGPKCWTCHGTHDVALPDESRFFHPKPPSIDCTICHDPVDRGLVLSADRFTNDADRRCDTCHHPDSLLYAQAEGIHGALDRAATAYDAAAARIREAAGVGMIVSDAEVELAGAKTDLIRARAAVHTTKLTDVASLADEAETKAGAARGLADEKLAASFFRRAAMVVVLALILVNVFALVLIRRRLDHSYAVNPPPGEILARGPDGP
;
A
#
# COMPACT_ATOMS: atom_id res chain seq x y z
N MET A 1 1.36 29.51 -71.33
CA MET A 1 1.85 30.88 -71.60
C MET A 1 2.85 31.26 -70.51
N ALA A 2 4.04 31.72 -70.91
CA ALA A 2 5.12 32.41 -70.15
C ALA A 2 5.68 31.71 -68.87
N VAL A 3 6.86 31.04 -68.87
CA VAL A 3 8.28 31.48 -68.98
C VAL A 3 8.94 31.81 -67.63
N ALA A 4 9.97 31.02 -67.24
CA ALA A 4 11.31 31.42 -66.76
C ALA A 4 12.06 30.23 -66.08
N ARG A 5 13.03 29.59 -66.76
CA ARG A 5 14.53 29.67 -66.61
C ARG A 5 15.11 28.90 -65.39
N LEU A 6 15.78 27.74 -65.50
CA LEU A 6 17.05 27.28 -66.14
C LEU A 6 18.35 27.54 -65.34
N GLY A 7 19.15 26.47 -65.12
CA GLY A 7 20.57 26.46 -64.70
C GLY A 7 20.86 25.47 -63.55
N LEU A 8 21.04 24.16 -63.74
CA LEU A 8 22.12 23.34 -64.33
C LEU A 8 23.43 23.21 -63.50
N LEU A 9 23.83 21.95 -63.33
CA LEU A 9 24.92 21.38 -62.53
C LEU A 9 26.35 21.77 -62.98
N ALA A 10 27.31 21.65 -62.05
CA ALA A 10 28.67 21.22 -62.37
C ALA A 10 29.29 20.44 -61.19
N ALA A 11 29.82 19.25 -61.51
CA ALA A 11 30.66 18.42 -60.66
C ALA A 11 32.12 18.55 -61.11
N SER A 12 33.09 18.36 -60.22
CA SER A 12 34.42 17.81 -60.56
C SER A 12 35.23 17.39 -59.32
N LEU A 13 35.98 16.31 -59.51
CA LEU A 13 36.85 15.57 -58.58
C LEU A 13 38.23 16.25 -58.37
N GLY A 14 38.95 15.83 -57.32
CA GLY A 14 40.42 15.93 -57.18
C GLY A 14 40.89 15.71 -55.73
N VAL A 15 41.15 14.48 -55.28
CA VAL A 15 42.47 13.80 -55.13
C VAL A 15 43.40 14.33 -54.02
N ALA A 16 43.55 13.46 -53.00
CA ALA A 16 44.68 13.12 -52.11
C ALA A 16 45.86 14.09 -51.84
N GLY A 17 46.16 14.27 -50.54
CA GLY A 17 47.46 14.69 -50.01
C GLY A 17 47.66 14.17 -48.58
N ILE A 18 48.62 13.26 -48.43
CA ILE A 18 49.09 12.64 -47.17
C ILE A 18 50.14 13.56 -46.53
N LEU A 19 50.16 13.70 -45.19
CA LEU A 19 51.34 13.63 -44.29
C LEU A 19 51.07 14.36 -42.96
N GLY A 20 51.48 13.74 -41.84
CA GLY A 20 51.91 14.48 -40.66
C GLY A 20 51.34 14.05 -39.31
N VAL A 21 51.88 12.96 -38.76
CA VAL A 21 51.73 12.55 -37.35
C VAL A 21 52.45 13.54 -36.43
N SER A 22 51.78 13.96 -35.35
CA SER A 22 52.33 14.30 -34.02
C SER A 22 51.11 14.41 -33.09
N GLY A 23 50.87 13.56 -32.09
CA GLY A 23 51.83 12.94 -31.17
C GLY A 23 51.90 13.76 -29.88
N ALA A 24 50.80 13.85 -29.13
CA ALA A 24 50.81 14.26 -27.73
C ALA A 24 49.74 13.46 -26.97
N LEU A 25 50.19 12.36 -26.37
CA LEU A 25 49.45 11.63 -25.34
C LEU A 25 49.33 12.55 -24.12
N ALA A 26 48.12 13.00 -23.80
CA ALA A 26 47.78 13.33 -22.42
C ALA A 26 47.22 12.06 -21.79
N GLN A 27 48.04 11.40 -20.99
CA GLN A 27 47.64 10.29 -20.14
C GLN A 27 46.55 10.78 -19.18
N GLU A 28 45.43 10.06 -19.18
CA GLU A 28 44.44 10.12 -18.12
C GLU A 28 45.13 9.80 -16.79
N THR A 29 45.07 10.74 -15.86
CA THR A 29 45.27 10.41 -14.45
C THR A 29 43.93 9.91 -13.93
N PRO A 30 43.86 8.69 -13.35
CA PRO A 30 42.61 8.23 -12.77
C PRO A 30 42.33 9.06 -11.52
N THR A 31 41.34 9.95 -11.60
CA THR A 31 40.73 10.52 -10.41
C THR A 31 40.10 9.38 -9.61
N ALA A 32 40.64 9.17 -8.41
CA ALA A 32 40.16 8.17 -7.47
C ALA A 32 38.64 8.30 -7.26
N PRO A 33 37.89 7.18 -7.16
CA PRO A 33 36.48 7.23 -6.84
C PRO A 33 36.30 7.91 -5.48
N ALA A 34 35.35 8.84 -5.41
CA ALA A 34 34.95 9.52 -4.19
C ALA A 34 34.64 8.46 -3.11
N ALA A 35 35.34 8.57 -1.99
CA ALA A 35 35.20 7.69 -0.85
C ALA A 35 33.74 7.67 -0.38
N THR A 36 33.19 6.46 -0.29
CA THR A 36 31.98 6.16 0.46
C THR A 36 32.10 6.77 1.86
N PRO A 37 31.10 7.52 2.38
CA PRO A 37 31.16 7.95 3.77
C PRO A 37 31.19 6.70 4.64
N ALA A 38 32.31 6.53 5.35
CA ALA A 38 32.50 5.45 6.30
C ALA A 38 31.34 5.47 7.30
N ALA A 39 30.74 4.31 7.52
CA ALA A 39 29.85 4.09 8.65
C ALA A 39 30.55 4.60 9.91
N THR A 40 29.96 5.59 10.56
CA THR A 40 30.43 6.08 11.84
C THR A 40 30.34 4.93 12.84
N GLU A 41 31.49 4.43 13.28
CA GLU A 41 31.56 3.50 14.39
C GLU A 41 30.85 4.10 15.61
N PRO A 42 30.12 3.28 16.40
CA PRO A 42 29.49 3.77 17.61
C PRO A 42 30.56 4.25 18.57
N VAL A 43 30.46 5.53 18.96
CA VAL A 43 31.30 6.16 19.98
C VAL A 43 31.18 5.34 21.26
N ALA A 44 32.30 4.74 21.69
CA ALA A 44 32.39 4.06 22.97
C ALA A 44 32.03 5.03 24.12
N PRO A 45 31.17 4.64 25.08
CA PRO A 45 30.84 5.51 26.20
C PRO A 45 32.09 5.76 27.06
N GLY A 46 32.36 7.03 27.33
CA GLY A 46 33.42 7.49 28.23
C GLY A 46 33.24 7.01 29.68
N PRO A 47 34.27 7.16 30.52
CA PRO A 47 34.36 6.45 31.79
C PRO A 47 33.26 6.87 32.76
N SER A 48 32.68 5.86 33.40
CA SER A 48 31.65 5.92 34.43
C SER A 48 31.93 7.00 35.47
N SER A 49 31.03 7.98 35.55
CA SER A 49 30.91 8.81 36.74
C SER A 49 30.07 8.05 37.76
N THR A 50 30.74 7.71 38.86
CA THR A 50 30.22 7.31 40.18
C THR A 50 28.71 7.08 40.31
N VAL A 51 28.36 5.80 40.45
CA VAL A 51 27.08 5.30 40.94
C VAL A 51 26.81 5.89 42.33
N VAL A 52 25.77 6.71 42.45
CA VAL A 52 25.07 6.93 43.72
C VAL A 52 23.97 5.87 43.80
N PRO A 53 23.88 5.06 44.87
CA PRO A 53 22.82 4.07 44.97
C PRO A 53 21.51 4.79 45.31
N VAL A 54 20.57 4.80 44.36
CA VAL A 54 19.17 5.14 44.64
C VAL A 54 18.47 3.83 45.01
N GLY A 55 18.05 3.72 46.26
CA GLY A 55 17.29 2.59 46.79
C GLY A 55 15.89 2.49 46.20
N PRO A 56 15.19 1.37 46.42
CA PRO A 56 13.87 1.13 45.89
C PRO A 56 12.82 1.74 46.81
N ASP A 57 12.35 2.96 46.54
CA ASP A 57 11.10 3.45 47.11
C ASP A 57 10.00 3.44 46.04
N ALA A 58 9.58 2.21 45.74
CA ALA A 58 8.27 1.93 45.19
C ALA A 58 7.29 1.76 46.37
N SER A 59 6.78 2.87 46.90
CA SER A 59 5.53 2.90 47.70
C SER A 59 5.10 4.34 47.96
N GLY A 60 4.55 5.01 46.94
CA GLY A 60 3.78 6.25 47.11
C GLY A 60 2.29 5.92 47.18
N THR A 61 1.64 6.32 48.28
CA THR A 61 0.19 6.24 48.50
C THR A 61 -0.64 6.87 47.36
N PRO A 62 -1.84 6.35 47.05
CA PRO A 62 -2.72 6.99 46.09
C PRO A 62 -3.35 8.26 46.69
N ASP A 63 -3.44 9.30 45.85
CA ASP A 63 -4.45 10.36 45.91
C ASP A 63 -4.31 11.48 46.98
N THR A 64 -3.20 12.22 46.96
CA THR A 64 -3.23 13.65 47.34
C THR A 64 -2.74 14.52 46.18
N ASN A 65 -3.38 14.41 45.01
CA ASN A 65 -3.23 15.41 43.97
C ASN A 65 -4.29 16.49 44.21
N THR A 66 -3.97 17.47 45.06
CA THR A 66 -4.86 18.58 45.39
C THR A 66 -5.25 19.39 44.14
N CYS A 67 -4.41 19.37 43.09
CA CYS A 67 -4.71 20.00 41.81
C CYS A 67 -5.97 19.38 41.19
N ARG A 68 -6.08 18.05 41.12
CA ARG A 68 -7.29 17.39 40.56
C ARG A 68 -8.51 17.76 41.39
N THR A 69 -8.45 17.57 42.70
CA THR A 69 -9.58 17.82 43.60
C THR A 69 -10.11 19.25 43.49
N CYS A 70 -9.22 20.23 43.45
CA CYS A 70 -9.59 21.62 43.27
C CYS A 70 -10.15 21.86 41.85
N HIS A 71 -9.41 21.49 40.80
CA HIS A 71 -9.79 21.77 39.41
C HIS A 71 -11.09 21.06 38.98
N THR A 72 -11.40 19.87 39.51
CA THR A 72 -12.68 19.20 39.26
C THR A 72 -13.89 20.01 39.78
N ALA A 73 -13.69 20.90 40.75
CA ALA A 73 -14.73 21.68 41.42
C ALA A 73 -14.77 23.17 41.04
N ILE A 74 -13.85 23.66 40.19
CA ILE A 74 -13.78 25.09 39.81
C ILE A 74 -14.94 25.45 38.87
N ASP A 75 -15.00 24.80 37.72
CA ASP A 75 -15.98 25.03 36.67
C ASP A 75 -16.06 23.81 35.75
N ASN A 76 -17.00 23.84 34.80
CA ASN A 76 -17.21 22.74 33.86
C ASN A 76 -15.98 22.47 32.97
N ALA A 77 -15.24 23.50 32.57
CA ALA A 77 -14.08 23.33 31.68
C ALA A 77 -12.93 22.63 32.42
N GLN A 78 -12.66 23.00 33.66
CA GLN A 78 -11.67 22.35 34.50
C GLN A 78 -12.10 20.94 34.90
N HIS A 79 -13.40 20.74 35.15
CA HIS A 79 -13.98 19.41 35.35
C HIS A 79 -13.68 18.49 34.16
N GLU A 80 -14.05 18.91 32.94
CA GLU A 80 -13.81 18.14 31.71
C GLU A 80 -12.32 17.84 31.47
N ILE A 81 -11.42 18.81 31.74
CA ILE A 81 -9.97 18.59 31.66
C ILE A 81 -9.52 17.51 32.64
N THR A 82 -9.99 17.56 33.89
CA THR A 82 -9.61 16.56 34.90
C THR A 82 -10.14 15.17 34.58
N GLU A 83 -11.35 15.06 34.01
CA GLU A 83 -11.91 13.78 33.56
C GLU A 83 -11.15 13.22 32.36
N ALA A 84 -10.85 14.07 31.37
CA ALA A 84 -10.05 13.67 30.20
C ALA A 84 -8.65 13.18 30.61
N TRP A 85 -7.98 13.91 31.51
CA TRP A 85 -6.68 13.51 32.07
C TRP A 85 -6.77 12.19 32.82
N ALA A 86 -7.78 12.00 33.67
CA ALA A 86 -7.95 10.75 34.41
C ALA A 86 -8.14 9.54 33.48
N ALA A 87 -8.81 9.74 32.35
CA ALA A 87 -9.00 8.72 31.32
C ALA A 87 -7.78 8.53 30.39
N SER A 88 -6.82 9.46 30.38
CA SER A 88 -5.64 9.41 29.52
C SER A 88 -4.62 8.35 29.96
N VAL A 89 -3.67 8.02 29.07
CA VAL A 89 -2.53 7.15 29.42
C VAL A 89 -1.64 7.77 30.50
N HIS A 90 -1.57 9.10 30.60
CA HIS A 90 -0.79 9.77 31.64
C HIS A 90 -1.46 9.61 33.01
N GLY A 91 -2.76 9.89 33.11
CA GLY A 91 -3.52 9.71 34.35
C GLY A 91 -3.53 8.26 34.83
N GLN A 92 -3.71 7.31 33.92
CA GLN A 92 -3.68 5.88 34.24
C GLN A 92 -2.31 5.38 34.71
N ASN A 93 -1.22 6.08 34.39
CA ASN A 93 0.15 5.71 34.78
C ASN A 93 0.72 6.63 35.88
N GLY A 94 -0.13 7.42 36.55
CA GLY A 94 0.27 8.24 37.69
C GLY A 94 1.09 9.50 37.34
N ILE A 95 1.08 9.93 36.08
CA ILE A 95 1.70 11.20 35.65
C ILE A 95 0.72 12.34 35.94
N GLY A 96 0.96 13.03 37.06
CA GLY A 96 0.13 14.06 37.63
C GLY A 96 0.21 15.41 36.92
N CYS A 97 -0.67 16.33 37.32
CA CYS A 97 -0.74 17.68 36.74
C CYS A 97 0.59 18.44 36.87
N ALA A 98 1.25 18.30 38.04
CA ALA A 98 2.50 18.97 38.33
C ALA A 98 3.70 18.43 37.52
N ASP A 99 3.61 17.22 36.95
CA ASP A 99 4.68 16.69 36.08
C ASP A 99 4.80 17.48 34.77
N CYS A 100 3.70 18.09 34.30
CA CYS A 100 3.68 18.95 33.11
C CYS A 100 3.65 20.44 33.46
N HIS A 101 2.79 20.83 34.41
CA HIS A 101 2.53 22.23 34.76
C HIS A 101 3.43 22.76 35.91
N GLY A 102 4.18 21.88 36.58
CA GLY A 102 4.92 22.22 37.79
C GLY A 102 4.03 22.55 38.98
N GLY A 103 4.60 23.16 40.02
CA GLY A 103 3.88 23.53 41.23
C GLY A 103 3.97 22.47 42.35
N ASP A 104 3.24 22.71 43.42
CA ASP A 104 3.19 21.83 44.60
C ASP A 104 1.84 21.09 44.68
N PRO A 105 1.76 19.83 44.22
CA PRO A 105 0.51 19.08 44.15
C PRO A 105 -0.01 18.62 45.53
N THR A 106 0.72 18.91 46.61
CA THR A 106 0.35 18.53 47.98
C THR A 106 -0.42 19.63 48.71
N SER A 107 -0.42 20.85 48.17
CA SER A 107 -1.05 22.02 48.78
C SER A 107 -2.40 22.33 48.14
N ASP A 108 -3.42 22.62 48.94
CA ASP A 108 -4.73 23.12 48.48
C ASP A 108 -4.76 24.65 48.32
N GLN A 109 -3.77 25.36 48.87
CA GLN A 109 -3.64 26.80 48.71
C GLN A 109 -3.06 27.16 47.34
N VAL A 110 -3.83 27.88 46.53
CA VAL A 110 -3.44 28.33 45.18
C VAL A 110 -2.09 29.08 45.17
N THR A 111 -1.84 29.94 46.16
CA THR A 111 -0.60 30.73 46.27
C THR A 111 0.64 29.88 46.51
N ILE A 112 0.48 28.66 47.01
CA ILE A 112 1.56 27.68 47.25
C ILE A 112 1.61 26.67 46.09
N ALA A 113 0.46 26.08 45.74
CA ALA A 113 0.34 25.06 44.71
C ALA A 113 0.75 25.58 43.33
N MET A 114 0.34 26.79 42.98
CA MET A 114 0.63 27.43 41.69
C MET A 114 1.73 28.50 41.83
N SER A 115 2.65 28.34 42.79
CA SER A 115 3.74 29.29 42.99
C SER A 115 4.85 29.11 41.95
N PRO A 116 5.33 30.19 41.29
CA PRO A 116 6.54 30.13 40.47
C PRO A 116 7.77 29.63 41.24
N ALA A 117 7.84 29.89 42.56
CA ALA A 117 8.91 29.40 43.43
C ALA A 117 8.90 27.86 43.59
N LYS A 118 7.75 27.22 43.33
CA LYS A 118 7.57 25.77 43.27
C LYS A 118 7.64 25.24 41.84
N GLY A 119 8.16 26.04 40.92
CA GLY A 119 8.33 25.67 39.52
C GLY A 119 7.03 25.60 38.73
N PHE A 120 5.95 26.23 39.20
CA PHE A 120 4.69 26.32 38.43
C PHE A 120 4.90 27.12 37.14
N ARG A 121 4.48 26.55 36.01
CA ARG A 121 4.67 27.09 34.65
C ARG A 121 3.39 27.57 34.00
N GLY A 122 2.23 27.36 34.64
CA GLY A 122 0.94 27.64 34.03
C GLY A 122 0.64 26.68 32.88
N SER A 123 -0.14 27.12 31.90
CA SER A 123 -0.37 26.37 30.65
C SER A 123 0.81 26.60 29.70
N PRO A 124 1.63 25.58 29.39
CA PRO A 124 2.77 25.76 28.52
C PRO A 124 2.36 26.29 27.15
N GLY A 125 3.13 27.24 26.61
CA GLY A 125 2.94 27.70 25.24
C GLY A 125 3.17 26.56 24.23
N ARG A 126 2.84 26.77 22.95
CA ARG A 126 3.01 25.74 21.90
C ARG A 126 4.46 25.25 21.79
N THR A 127 5.43 26.17 21.78
CA THR A 127 6.87 25.82 21.75
C THR A 127 7.34 25.14 23.03
N GLU A 128 6.88 25.62 24.20
CA GLU A 128 7.24 25.04 25.50
C GLU A 128 6.65 23.63 25.70
N SER A 129 5.45 23.39 25.16
CA SER A 129 4.79 22.08 25.18
C SER A 129 5.67 21.00 24.54
N VAL A 130 6.35 21.31 23.43
CA VAL A 130 7.26 20.37 22.75
C VAL A 130 8.41 19.95 23.66
N ALA A 131 9.07 20.92 24.30
CA ALA A 131 10.14 20.64 25.27
C ALA A 131 9.63 19.87 26.48
N THR A 132 8.43 20.19 26.96
CA THR A 132 7.77 19.51 28.10
C THR A 132 7.58 18.03 27.82
N CYS A 133 7.03 17.67 26.64
CA CYS A 133 6.91 16.25 26.24
C CYS A 133 8.29 15.58 26.15
N GLY A 134 9.28 16.29 25.60
CA GLY A 134 10.65 15.81 25.44
C GLY A 134 11.33 15.42 26.76
N THR A 135 11.01 16.06 27.88
CA THR A 135 11.60 15.74 29.20
C THR A 135 11.43 14.28 29.62
N CYS A 136 10.36 13.63 29.14
CA CYS A 136 10.08 12.22 29.42
C CYS A 136 10.24 11.38 28.14
N HIS A 137 9.68 11.83 27.02
CA HIS A 137 9.63 11.05 25.77
C HIS A 137 10.95 11.05 24.98
N SER A 138 12.01 11.68 25.49
CA SER A 138 13.38 11.49 25.00
C SER A 138 14.27 10.71 25.98
N ASP A 139 13.77 10.37 27.17
CA ASP A 139 14.49 9.66 28.22
C ASP A 139 14.29 8.14 28.08
N VAL A 140 15.37 7.43 27.75
CA VAL A 140 15.37 5.97 27.53
C VAL A 140 15.03 5.22 28.81
N ASP A 141 15.58 5.63 29.96
CA ASP A 141 15.37 4.92 31.22
C ASP A 141 13.92 5.06 31.67
N ARG A 142 13.32 6.24 31.49
CA ARG A 142 11.92 6.47 31.81
C ARG A 142 10.96 5.75 30.86
N MET A 143 11.22 5.76 29.56
CA MET A 143 10.29 5.23 28.54
C MET A 143 10.40 3.73 28.31
N ARG A 144 11.54 3.11 28.65
CA ARG A 144 11.77 1.66 28.43
C ARG A 144 10.68 0.79 29.04
N GLN A 145 10.18 1.13 30.24
CA GLN A 145 9.13 0.38 30.92
C GLN A 145 7.78 0.41 30.18
N TYR A 146 7.55 1.43 29.36
CA TYR A 146 6.34 1.60 28.56
C TYR A 146 6.53 1.13 27.11
N GLN A 147 7.74 0.72 26.74
CA GLN A 147 8.12 0.32 25.38
C GLN A 147 7.85 1.42 24.35
N ILE A 148 8.04 2.68 24.74
CA ILE A 148 7.86 3.85 23.88
C ILE A 148 9.23 4.25 23.29
N PRO A 149 9.34 4.41 21.95
CA PRO A 149 10.56 4.92 21.33
C PRO A 149 10.89 6.35 21.78
N THR A 150 12.17 6.66 21.98
CA THR A 150 12.62 7.97 22.50
C THR A 150 13.28 8.88 21.47
N ASP A 151 13.48 8.37 20.26
CA ASP A 151 13.99 9.13 19.11
C ASP A 151 12.92 10.04 18.49
N GLN A 152 11.66 9.95 18.92
CA GLN A 152 10.54 10.70 18.34
C GLN A 152 10.68 12.21 18.56
N TYR A 153 11.26 12.64 19.68
CA TYR A 153 11.56 14.05 19.93
C TYR A 153 12.59 14.59 18.94
N ALA A 154 13.70 13.87 18.73
CA ALA A 154 14.72 14.24 17.77
C ALA A 154 14.20 14.23 16.32
N LYS A 155 13.37 13.24 15.97
CA LYS A 155 12.66 13.18 14.68
C LYS A 155 11.76 14.38 14.46
N TYR A 156 11.00 14.78 15.49
CA TYR A 156 10.15 15.96 15.41
C TYR A 156 10.96 17.22 15.13
N GLN A 157 12.08 17.41 15.84
CA GLN A 157 12.95 18.56 15.62
C GLN A 157 13.51 18.62 14.19
N ALA A 158 13.72 17.46 13.56
CA ALA A 158 14.18 17.35 12.16
C ALA A 158 13.04 17.37 11.12
N SER A 159 11.77 17.29 11.53
CA SER A 159 10.62 17.40 10.63
C SER A 159 10.39 18.83 10.16
N VAL A 160 9.67 19.05 9.07
CA VAL A 160 9.34 20.43 8.63
C VAL A 160 8.46 21.17 9.63
N HIS A 161 7.62 20.46 10.38
CA HIS A 161 6.86 21.07 11.47
C HIS A 161 7.78 21.58 12.58
N GLY A 162 8.70 20.74 13.07
CA GLY A 162 9.64 21.13 14.12
C GLY A 162 10.66 22.18 13.67
N GLU A 163 11.20 22.05 12.46
CA GLU A 163 12.14 23.01 11.88
C GLU A 163 11.52 24.40 11.78
N ARG A 164 10.28 24.51 11.28
CA ARG A 164 9.56 25.80 11.20
C ARG A 164 9.25 26.38 12.57
N LEU A 165 8.85 25.54 13.54
CA LEU A 165 8.59 26.01 14.90
C LEU A 165 9.87 26.56 15.56
N ILE A 166 10.99 25.86 15.42
CA ILE A 166 12.25 26.17 16.11
C ILE A 166 12.99 27.31 15.41
N SER A 167 13.14 27.25 14.08
CA SER A 167 13.97 28.18 13.32
C SER A 167 13.21 29.45 12.93
N ALA A 168 11.93 29.34 12.59
CA ALA A 168 11.11 30.48 12.14
C ALA A 168 10.14 30.98 13.21
N GLY A 169 10.02 30.30 14.36
CA GLY A 169 9.04 30.65 15.40
C GLY A 169 7.59 30.50 14.94
N ASP A 170 7.34 29.74 13.86
CA ASP A 170 6.01 29.61 13.27
C ASP A 170 5.14 28.69 14.12
N THR A 171 4.30 29.29 14.97
CA THR A 171 3.43 28.53 15.89
C THR A 171 2.21 27.91 15.22
N ARG A 172 1.97 28.18 13.93
CA ARG A 172 0.83 27.60 13.18
C ARG A 172 1.06 26.15 12.77
N VAL A 173 2.31 25.67 12.80
CA VAL A 173 2.67 24.29 12.48
C VAL A 173 2.30 23.33 13.61
N ALA A 174 2.15 22.05 13.28
CA ALA A 174 1.75 21.02 14.24
C ALA A 174 2.82 20.78 15.32
N ILE A 175 2.37 20.55 16.54
CA ILE A 175 3.16 20.10 17.69
C ILE A 175 2.61 18.79 18.24
N CYS A 176 3.28 18.21 19.24
CA CYS A 176 2.91 16.92 19.84
C CYS A 176 1.42 16.85 20.23
N THR A 177 0.87 17.92 20.80
CA THR A 177 -0.51 17.95 21.30
C THR A 177 -1.57 18.04 20.21
N ASP A 178 -1.24 18.51 19.00
CA ASP A 178 -2.20 18.56 17.90
C ASP A 178 -2.51 17.15 17.40
N CYS A 179 -1.48 16.28 17.38
CA CYS A 179 -1.61 14.88 17.00
C CYS A 179 -2.08 13.98 18.15
N HIS A 180 -1.49 14.11 19.34
CA HIS A 180 -1.74 13.18 20.46
C HIS A 180 -2.83 13.62 21.44
N GLY A 181 -3.21 14.90 21.43
CA GLY A 181 -3.96 15.52 22.53
C GLY A 181 -3.04 16.04 23.63
N SER A 182 -3.59 16.80 24.58
CA SER A 182 -2.83 17.36 25.72
C SER A 182 -3.22 16.69 27.03
N HIS A 183 -4.51 16.72 27.37
CA HIS A 183 -5.06 16.07 28.56
C HIS A 183 -5.75 14.74 28.23
N ASP A 184 -6.07 14.46 26.97
CA ASP A 184 -6.79 13.26 26.53
C ASP A 184 -5.89 12.27 25.78
N VAL A 185 -4.59 12.24 26.09
CA VAL A 185 -3.59 11.40 25.39
C VAL A 185 -3.96 9.92 25.52
N LYS A 186 -4.07 9.23 24.38
CA LYS A 186 -4.44 7.81 24.29
C LYS A 186 -3.30 6.96 23.72
N LYS A 187 -3.36 5.65 23.97
CA LYS A 187 -2.48 4.69 23.27
C LYS A 187 -2.78 4.74 21.78
N ALA A 188 -1.74 4.73 20.93
CA ALA A 188 -1.91 4.79 19.48
C ALA A 188 -2.71 3.60 18.90
N SER A 189 -2.76 2.48 19.61
CA SER A 189 -3.56 1.30 19.24
C SER A 189 -5.04 1.42 19.59
N ALA A 190 -5.46 2.45 20.34
CA ALA A 190 -6.87 2.65 20.68
C ALA A 190 -7.63 3.26 19.49
N PRO A 191 -8.75 2.68 19.04
CA PRO A 191 -9.51 3.21 17.89
C PRO A 191 -10.00 4.65 18.06
N THR A 192 -10.11 5.14 19.30
CA THR A 192 -10.52 6.51 19.62
C THR A 192 -9.35 7.49 19.75
N ALA A 193 -8.11 7.05 19.55
CA ALA A 193 -6.93 7.91 19.50
C ALA A 193 -6.85 8.63 18.15
N LYS A 194 -6.51 9.92 18.17
CA LYS A 194 -6.33 10.72 16.95
C LYS A 194 -5.29 10.12 15.99
N VAL A 195 -4.23 9.53 16.54
CA VAL A 195 -3.13 8.88 15.80
C VAL A 195 -3.40 7.40 15.44
N TYR A 196 -4.61 6.88 15.71
CA TYR A 196 -4.99 5.55 15.25
C TYR A 196 -5.06 5.52 13.71
N PRO A 197 -4.60 4.46 13.02
CA PRO A 197 -4.43 4.50 11.55
C PRO A 197 -5.64 4.97 10.74
N LEU A 198 -6.87 4.59 11.13
CA LEU A 198 -8.09 5.04 10.45
C LEU A 198 -8.39 6.54 10.64
N ASN A 199 -7.84 7.16 11.70
CA ASN A 199 -8.06 8.56 12.04
C ASN A 199 -6.95 9.47 11.48
N VAL A 200 -5.78 8.91 11.16
CA VAL A 200 -4.62 9.68 10.66
C VAL A 200 -4.92 10.50 9.42
N PRO A 201 -5.61 10.00 8.37
CA PRO A 201 -5.91 10.81 7.19
C PRO A 201 -6.71 12.07 7.52
N GLN A 202 -7.71 11.95 8.40
CA GLN A 202 -8.52 13.08 8.83
C GLN A 202 -7.75 14.01 9.80
N LEU A 203 -6.86 13.46 10.63
CA LEU A 203 -5.97 14.22 11.49
C LEU A 203 -5.03 15.12 10.66
N CYS A 204 -4.43 14.60 9.59
CA CYS A 204 -3.60 15.43 8.71
C CYS A 204 -4.46 16.50 8.00
N ALA A 205 -5.65 16.11 7.53
CA ALA A 205 -6.55 17.02 6.83
C ALA A 205 -7.13 18.12 7.72
N SER A 206 -7.17 17.98 9.05
CA SER A 206 -7.67 19.05 9.92
C SER A 206 -6.85 20.34 9.81
N CYS A 207 -5.61 20.26 9.33
CA CYS A 207 -4.79 21.41 8.98
C CYS A 207 -4.50 21.48 7.47
N HIS A 208 -4.17 20.35 6.84
CA HIS A 208 -3.78 20.35 5.42
C HIS A 208 -4.94 20.51 4.44
N ALA A 209 -6.21 20.40 4.87
CA ALA A 209 -7.37 20.74 4.03
C ALA A 209 -7.89 22.17 4.28
N ASP A 210 -7.28 22.91 5.22
CA ASP A 210 -7.63 24.30 5.51
C ASP A 210 -6.87 25.24 4.55
N ALA A 211 -7.61 25.89 3.66
CA ALA A 211 -7.05 26.79 2.65
C ALA A 211 -6.38 28.02 3.26
N ASP A 212 -6.95 28.60 4.31
CA ASP A 212 -6.42 29.81 4.94
C ASP A 212 -5.13 29.48 5.69
N LEU A 213 -5.07 28.30 6.33
CA LEU A 213 -3.86 27.84 7.00
C LEU A 213 -2.75 27.46 6.00
N MET A 214 -3.10 26.85 4.86
CA MET A 214 -2.12 26.33 3.89
C MET A 214 -1.65 27.36 2.85
N GLU A 215 -2.39 28.44 2.60
CA GLU A 215 -2.05 29.47 1.61
C GLU A 215 -0.63 30.06 1.79
N PRO A 216 -0.18 30.44 3.01
CA PRO A 216 1.17 30.96 3.22
C PRO A 216 2.29 29.94 2.95
N TYR A 217 1.96 28.65 2.88
CA TYR A 217 2.90 27.56 2.61
C TYR A 217 2.85 27.08 1.16
N GLY A 218 1.86 27.49 0.38
CA GLY A 218 1.65 27.02 -1.00
C GLY A 218 1.33 25.52 -1.08
N ILE A 219 0.71 24.95 -0.04
CA ILE A 219 0.39 23.51 0.02
C ILE A 219 -1.04 23.29 -0.53
N PRO A 220 -1.24 22.39 -1.51
CA PRO A 220 -2.57 22.00 -1.97
C PRO A 220 -3.43 21.37 -0.87
N THR A 221 -4.74 21.63 -0.89
CA THR A 221 -5.67 21.23 0.19
C THR A 221 -6.59 20.06 -0.14
N ASN A 222 -6.53 19.53 -1.36
CA ASN A 222 -7.39 18.45 -1.83
C ASN A 222 -6.77 17.04 -1.68
N GLN A 223 -5.60 16.92 -1.04
CA GLN A 223 -4.85 15.66 -1.00
C GLN A 223 -5.58 14.53 -0.27
N LEU A 224 -6.40 14.83 0.75
CA LEU A 224 -7.22 13.80 1.41
C LEU A 224 -8.26 13.22 0.44
N ALA A 225 -8.92 14.06 -0.35
CA ALA A 225 -9.92 13.62 -1.32
C ALA A 225 -9.29 12.75 -2.41
N ILE A 226 -8.09 13.13 -2.87
CA ILE A 226 -7.32 12.34 -3.85
C ILE A 226 -6.88 11.01 -3.23
N TYR A 227 -6.33 11.04 -2.02
CA TYR A 227 -5.89 9.85 -1.29
C TYR A 227 -7.03 8.85 -1.08
N ALA A 228 -8.22 9.32 -0.70
CA ALA A 228 -9.38 8.46 -0.51
C ALA A 228 -9.76 7.64 -1.76
N GLU A 229 -9.45 8.15 -2.95
CA GLU A 229 -9.71 7.46 -4.21
C GLU A 229 -8.60 6.49 -4.64
N SER A 230 -7.41 6.60 -4.05
CA SER A 230 -6.29 5.69 -4.31
C SER A 230 -6.56 4.26 -3.82
N VAL A 231 -5.75 3.32 -4.29
CA VAL A 231 -5.81 1.91 -3.82
C VAL A 231 -5.53 1.79 -2.32
N HIS A 232 -4.63 2.62 -1.79
CA HIS A 232 -4.29 2.64 -0.37
C HIS A 232 -5.40 3.26 0.46
N GLY A 233 -5.99 4.38 0.00
CA GLY A 233 -7.10 5.03 0.68
C GLY A 233 -8.35 4.17 0.70
N LYS A 234 -8.68 3.48 -0.39
CA LYS A 234 -9.80 2.52 -0.44
C LYS A 234 -9.59 1.36 0.54
N ALA A 235 -8.41 0.76 0.55
CA ALA A 235 -8.09 -0.31 1.50
C ALA A 235 -8.17 0.18 2.96
N LEU A 236 -7.64 1.35 3.29
CA LEU A 236 -7.66 1.88 4.65
C LEU A 236 -9.06 2.34 5.07
N LEU A 237 -9.69 3.24 4.30
CA LEU A 237 -10.90 3.96 4.71
C LEU A 237 -12.18 3.18 4.43
N SER A 238 -12.24 2.44 3.32
CA SER A 238 -13.44 1.70 2.92
C SER A 238 -13.43 0.27 3.46
N GLU A 239 -12.28 -0.41 3.41
CA GLU A 239 -12.15 -1.81 3.82
C GLU A 239 -11.66 -1.97 5.27
N SER A 240 -11.25 -0.87 5.92
CA SER A 240 -10.66 -0.89 7.27
C SER A 240 -9.41 -1.77 7.39
N ASP A 241 -8.66 -1.94 6.31
CA ASP A 241 -7.40 -2.69 6.31
C ASP A 241 -6.28 -1.84 6.92
N LEU A 242 -5.98 -2.09 8.20
CA LEU A 242 -4.93 -1.38 8.94
C LEU A 242 -3.51 -1.63 8.42
N ARG A 243 -3.33 -2.58 7.48
CA ARG A 243 -2.05 -2.80 6.79
C ARG A 243 -1.83 -1.79 5.67
N ALA A 244 -2.89 -1.14 5.19
CA ALA A 244 -2.79 -0.10 4.18
C ALA A 244 -2.08 1.13 4.76
N PRO A 245 -1.22 1.80 3.97
CA PRO A 245 -0.45 2.95 4.45
C PRO A 245 -1.36 4.17 4.65
N THR A 246 -1.06 4.96 5.68
CA THR A 246 -1.68 6.27 5.96
C THR A 246 -0.82 7.40 5.38
N CYS A 247 -1.25 8.66 5.53
CA CYS A 247 -0.42 9.83 5.19
C CYS A 247 0.97 9.77 5.87
N ALA A 248 1.00 9.38 7.15
CA ALA A 248 2.22 9.30 7.94
C ALA A 248 3.14 8.11 7.55
N SER A 249 2.63 7.13 6.80
CA SER A 249 3.44 6.01 6.32
C SER A 249 4.42 6.43 5.22
N CYS A 250 4.02 7.42 4.40
CA CYS A 250 4.87 7.98 3.34
C CYS A 250 5.60 9.24 3.80
N HIS A 251 4.92 10.12 4.54
CA HIS A 251 5.47 11.41 4.98
C HIS A 251 6.22 11.34 6.31
N GLY A 252 6.16 10.23 7.05
CA GLY A 252 6.72 10.16 8.40
C GLY A 252 5.71 10.59 9.47
N SER A 253 5.77 9.95 10.65
CA SER A 253 4.83 10.20 11.74
C SER A 253 5.33 11.26 12.72
N HIS A 254 6.63 11.20 13.05
CA HIS A 254 7.31 12.19 13.89
C HIS A 254 8.40 12.92 13.13
N ASP A 255 8.80 12.42 11.97
CA ASP A 255 9.72 13.01 10.99
C ASP A 255 8.94 13.56 9.78
N ALA A 256 7.76 14.14 10.02
CA ALA A 256 6.81 14.57 9.00
C ALA A 256 7.44 15.50 7.95
N GLN A 257 7.65 14.97 6.75
CA GLN A 257 8.29 15.61 5.62
C GLN A 257 7.81 14.99 4.30
N PRO A 258 7.49 15.77 3.25
CA PRO A 258 7.29 15.23 1.91
C PRO A 258 8.55 14.53 1.41
N PRO A 259 8.48 13.25 1.00
CA PRO A 259 9.66 12.55 0.50
C PRO A 259 10.16 13.22 -0.78
N SER A 260 11.48 13.39 -0.89
CA SER A 260 12.09 13.84 -2.13
C SER A 260 11.97 12.76 -3.21
N SER A 261 12.07 13.16 -4.49
CA SER A 261 12.05 12.21 -5.61
C SER A 261 13.08 11.08 -5.48
N ALA A 262 14.23 11.35 -4.86
CA ALA A 262 15.28 10.34 -4.63
C ALA A 262 14.88 9.31 -3.56
N GLU A 263 14.04 9.69 -2.60
CA GLU A 263 13.65 8.84 -1.47
C GLU A 263 12.41 7.99 -1.78
N VAL A 264 11.60 8.34 -2.79
CA VAL A 264 10.31 7.67 -3.04
C VAL A 264 10.45 6.16 -3.25
N VAL A 265 11.50 5.70 -3.94
CA VAL A 265 11.75 4.26 -4.14
C VAL A 265 11.89 3.54 -2.80
N GLY A 266 12.64 4.12 -1.87
CA GLY A 266 12.80 3.59 -0.52
C GLY A 266 11.50 3.65 0.30
N VAL A 267 10.71 4.72 0.16
CA VAL A 267 9.42 4.87 0.85
C VAL A 267 8.44 3.78 0.43
N CYS A 268 8.22 3.58 -0.87
CA CYS A 268 7.37 2.51 -1.39
C CYS A 268 7.95 1.13 -1.04
N GLY A 269 9.28 1.02 -1.08
CA GLY A 269 10.05 -0.19 -0.79
C GLY A 269 9.89 -0.72 0.63
N LYS A 270 9.53 0.10 1.62
CA LYS A 270 9.24 -0.35 3.00
C LYS A 270 8.19 -1.47 3.04
N CYS A 271 7.23 -1.44 2.13
CA CYS A 271 6.20 -2.46 1.99
C CYS A 271 6.37 -3.28 0.70
N HIS A 272 6.72 -2.64 -0.41
CA HIS A 272 6.87 -3.27 -1.73
C HIS A 272 8.32 -3.72 -1.98
N THR A 273 8.93 -4.42 -1.04
CA THR A 273 10.35 -4.83 -1.08
C THR A 273 10.69 -5.66 -2.31
N ALA A 274 9.84 -6.63 -2.67
CA ALA A 274 10.03 -7.46 -3.86
C ALA A 274 9.95 -6.63 -5.16
N THR A 275 9.02 -5.68 -5.22
CA THR A 275 8.86 -4.77 -6.38
C THR A 275 10.05 -3.81 -6.48
N GLN A 276 10.53 -3.28 -5.35
CA GLN A 276 11.73 -2.45 -5.29
C GLN A 276 12.93 -3.21 -5.86
N ALA A 277 13.14 -4.46 -5.44
CA ALA A 277 14.24 -5.28 -5.94
C ALA A 277 14.15 -5.55 -7.45
N LEU A 278 12.95 -5.63 -8.03
CA LEU A 278 12.76 -5.73 -9.48
C LEU A 278 13.03 -4.39 -10.19
N TYR A 279 12.55 -3.28 -9.61
CA TYR A 279 12.82 -1.94 -10.13
C TYR A 279 14.32 -1.61 -10.15
N GLU A 280 15.06 -1.98 -9.11
CA GLU A 280 16.51 -1.77 -9.02
C GLU A 280 17.30 -2.53 -10.11
N GLN A 281 16.71 -3.53 -10.75
CA GLN A 281 17.31 -4.25 -11.88
C GLN A 281 17.04 -3.57 -13.25
N SER A 282 16.20 -2.54 -13.27
CA SER A 282 15.80 -1.83 -14.48
C SER A 282 16.79 -0.72 -14.84
N ARG A 283 16.77 -0.30 -16.11
CA ARG A 283 17.50 0.90 -16.53
C ARG A 283 16.96 2.17 -15.88
N HIS A 284 15.68 2.21 -15.49
CA HIS A 284 15.10 3.36 -14.82
C HIS A 284 15.74 3.67 -13.46
N ALA A 285 16.21 2.65 -12.75
CA ALA A 285 16.90 2.83 -11.47
C ALA A 285 18.33 3.38 -11.63
N GLU A 286 19.01 3.05 -12.73
CA GLU A 286 20.38 3.48 -13.03
C GLU A 286 20.45 4.96 -13.48
N LEU A 287 19.34 5.51 -13.98
CA LEU A 287 19.28 6.88 -14.48
C LEU A 287 19.08 7.88 -13.34
N GLU A 288 19.94 8.89 -13.29
CA GLU A 288 19.85 10.01 -12.34
C GLU A 288 18.48 10.69 -12.42
N ILE A 289 18.02 10.98 -13.65
CA ILE A 289 16.69 11.53 -13.96
C ILE A 289 15.78 10.42 -14.52
N GLY A 290 15.82 9.23 -13.89
CA GLY A 290 14.94 8.11 -14.24
C GLY A 290 13.56 8.20 -13.57
N PRO A 291 12.49 7.68 -14.21
CA PRO A 291 11.17 7.62 -13.60
C PRO A 291 11.21 6.81 -12.30
N LYS A 292 10.47 7.28 -11.29
CA LYS A 292 10.33 6.60 -9.99
C LYS A 292 8.93 6.00 -9.89
N CYS A 293 8.63 5.35 -8.76
CA CYS A 293 7.33 4.70 -8.54
C CYS A 293 6.15 5.65 -8.82
N TRP A 294 6.24 6.90 -8.35
CA TRP A 294 5.18 7.91 -8.52
C TRP A 294 4.97 8.36 -9.96
N THR A 295 5.97 8.24 -10.83
CA THR A 295 5.86 8.64 -12.25
C THR A 295 4.84 7.78 -12.98
N CYS A 296 4.72 6.50 -12.62
CA CYS A 296 3.77 5.56 -13.23
C CYS A 296 2.52 5.33 -12.37
N HIS A 297 2.67 5.33 -11.04
CA HIS A 297 1.60 4.97 -10.12
C HIS A 297 0.89 6.17 -9.48
N GLY A 298 1.41 7.38 -9.60
CA GLY A 298 0.86 8.56 -8.91
C GLY A 298 1.45 8.77 -7.51
N THR A 299 1.00 9.83 -6.84
CA THR A 299 1.50 10.21 -5.51
C THR A 299 0.46 9.95 -4.44
N HIS A 300 -0.55 10.83 -4.35
CA HIS A 300 -1.69 10.67 -3.46
C HIS A 300 -2.79 9.83 -4.11
N ASP A 301 -2.85 9.81 -5.44
CA ASP A 301 -3.77 9.03 -6.27
C ASP A 301 -3.18 7.68 -6.69
N VAL A 302 -2.44 7.01 -5.79
CA VAL A 302 -1.77 5.73 -6.10
C VAL A 302 -2.76 4.78 -6.78
N ALA A 303 -2.51 4.48 -8.04
CA ALA A 303 -3.45 3.79 -8.90
C ALA A 303 -3.12 2.29 -9.03
N LEU A 304 -4.10 1.52 -9.49
CA LEU A 304 -3.91 0.09 -9.73
C LEU A 304 -2.86 -0.15 -10.83
N PRO A 305 -1.99 -1.16 -10.66
CA PRO A 305 -1.07 -1.62 -11.69
C PRO A 305 -1.84 -2.51 -12.70
N ASP A 306 -2.74 -1.90 -13.47
CA ASP A 306 -3.50 -2.58 -14.52
C ASP A 306 -2.94 -2.32 -15.94
N GLU A 307 -3.52 -2.97 -16.95
CA GLU A 307 -3.05 -2.88 -18.35
C GLU A 307 -3.11 -1.45 -18.91
N SER A 308 -3.89 -0.56 -18.30
CA SER A 308 -3.91 0.85 -18.70
C SER A 308 -2.59 1.55 -18.41
N ARG A 309 -1.67 0.97 -17.64
CA ARG A 309 -0.33 1.55 -17.39
C ARG A 309 0.61 1.45 -18.59
N PHE A 310 0.31 0.64 -19.59
CA PHE A 310 1.20 0.46 -20.73
C PHE A 310 1.05 1.55 -21.78
N PHE A 311 -0.16 1.68 -22.34
CA PHE A 311 -0.39 2.47 -23.55
C PHE A 311 -1.67 3.29 -23.47
N HIS A 312 -1.67 4.47 -24.10
CA HIS A 312 -2.88 5.21 -24.36
C HIS A 312 -3.76 4.47 -25.37
N PRO A 313 -5.10 4.60 -25.30
CA PRO A 313 -6.00 4.01 -26.32
C PRO A 313 -5.75 4.52 -27.74
N LYS A 314 -5.17 5.71 -27.88
CA LYS A 314 -4.70 6.31 -29.13
C LYS A 314 -3.34 6.94 -28.86
N PRO A 315 -2.41 6.97 -29.84
CA PRO A 315 -1.11 7.60 -29.66
C PRO A 315 -1.28 9.02 -29.09
N PRO A 316 -0.66 9.32 -27.94
CA PRO A 316 -0.83 10.61 -27.29
C PRO A 316 -0.17 11.72 -28.12
N SER A 317 -0.81 12.89 -28.17
CA SER A 317 -0.12 14.12 -28.56
C SER A 317 0.68 14.60 -27.35
N ILE A 318 1.88 14.04 -27.17
CA ILE A 318 2.73 14.33 -26.01
C ILE A 318 3.17 15.79 -26.08
N ASP A 319 2.78 16.59 -25.08
CA ASP A 319 3.34 17.91 -24.89
C ASP A 319 4.79 17.76 -24.44
N CYS A 320 5.73 18.24 -25.26
CA CYS A 320 7.16 18.17 -24.97
C CYS A 320 7.50 18.75 -23.59
N THR A 321 6.72 19.72 -23.09
CA THR A 321 6.94 20.37 -21.79
C THR A 321 6.65 19.49 -20.58
N ILE A 322 5.96 18.35 -20.76
CA ILE A 322 5.77 17.34 -19.69
C ILE A 322 7.13 16.79 -19.25
N CYS A 323 8.04 16.59 -20.22
CA CYS A 323 9.33 15.97 -19.96
C CYS A 323 10.49 16.96 -20.11
N HIS A 324 10.36 18.01 -20.92
CA HIS A 324 11.44 18.94 -21.21
C HIS A 324 11.21 20.31 -20.58
N ASP A 325 12.27 20.94 -20.09
CA ASP A 325 12.23 22.35 -19.75
C ASP A 325 12.01 23.20 -21.01
N PRO A 326 11.08 24.17 -21.00
CA PRO A 326 10.79 24.98 -22.18
C PRO A 326 11.94 25.93 -22.58
N VAL A 327 12.86 26.23 -21.66
CA VAL A 327 13.98 27.16 -21.87
C VAL A 327 15.19 26.43 -22.41
N ASP A 328 15.69 25.43 -21.69
CA ASP A 328 16.95 24.74 -22.03
C ASP A 328 16.75 23.37 -22.69
N ARG A 329 15.51 22.86 -22.74
CA ARG A 329 15.13 21.56 -23.30
C ARG A 329 15.76 20.37 -22.59
N GLY A 330 16.31 20.56 -21.40
CA GLY A 330 16.77 19.50 -20.51
C GLY A 330 15.60 18.62 -20.07
N LEU A 331 15.86 17.35 -19.82
CA LEU A 331 14.86 16.41 -19.28
C LEU A 331 14.64 16.73 -17.80
N VAL A 332 13.41 17.04 -17.42
CA VAL A 332 12.99 17.35 -16.04
C VAL A 332 11.76 16.52 -15.70
N LEU A 333 11.98 15.41 -14.99
CA LEU A 333 10.89 14.59 -14.46
C LEU A 333 10.54 15.06 -13.04
N SER A 334 9.40 15.74 -12.89
CA SER A 334 8.93 16.27 -11.61
C SER A 334 7.46 15.94 -11.35
N ALA A 335 7.08 15.83 -10.07
CA ALA A 335 5.76 15.34 -9.67
C ALA A 335 4.60 16.24 -10.14
N ASP A 336 4.85 17.54 -10.25
CA ASP A 336 3.91 18.53 -10.77
C ASP A 336 3.58 18.36 -12.26
N ARG A 337 4.44 17.67 -13.03
CA ARG A 337 4.24 17.41 -14.46
C ARG A 337 3.47 16.11 -14.76
N PHE A 338 3.40 15.18 -13.82
CA PHE A 338 2.68 13.89 -13.95
C PHE A 338 1.43 13.85 -13.06
N THR A 339 0.65 14.93 -13.05
CA THR A 339 -0.57 15.05 -12.25
C THR A 339 -1.77 14.34 -12.86
N ASN A 340 -1.78 14.16 -14.18
CA ASN A 340 -2.81 13.42 -14.88
C ASN A 340 -2.43 11.93 -15.00
N ASP A 341 -3.38 11.05 -14.68
CA ASP A 341 -3.21 9.60 -14.80
C ASP A 341 -2.87 9.12 -16.21
N ALA A 342 -3.40 9.82 -17.24
CA ALA A 342 -3.13 9.48 -18.64
C ALA A 342 -1.64 9.54 -18.97
N ASP A 343 -0.93 10.54 -18.44
CA ASP A 343 0.48 10.78 -18.75
C ASP A 343 1.43 9.77 -18.07
N ARG A 344 0.91 8.87 -17.23
CA ARG A 344 1.71 7.90 -16.45
C ARG A 344 1.87 6.54 -17.13
N ARG A 345 2.13 6.55 -18.44
CA ARG A 345 2.19 5.37 -19.32
C ARG A 345 3.55 5.25 -20.01
N CYS A 346 3.88 4.06 -20.49
CA CYS A 346 5.16 3.81 -21.17
C CYS A 346 5.31 4.67 -22.44
N ASP A 347 4.22 4.84 -23.18
CA ASP A 347 4.19 5.61 -24.43
C ASP A 347 4.18 7.14 -24.24
N THR A 348 4.09 7.63 -23.01
CA THR A 348 4.35 9.05 -22.72
C THR A 348 5.83 9.41 -22.89
N CYS A 349 6.73 8.45 -22.64
CA CYS A 349 8.17 8.70 -22.68
C CYS A 349 8.89 7.93 -23.81
N HIS A 350 8.29 6.84 -24.31
CA HIS A 350 8.87 6.02 -25.36
C HIS A 350 8.08 6.16 -26.67
N HIS A 351 8.73 6.69 -27.71
CA HIS A 351 8.11 6.87 -29.02
C HIS A 351 7.83 5.53 -29.71
N PRO A 352 6.71 5.37 -30.46
CA PRO A 352 6.36 4.13 -31.17
C PRO A 352 7.47 3.55 -32.05
N ASP A 353 8.26 4.42 -32.68
CA ASP A 353 9.37 3.99 -33.55
C ASP A 353 10.64 3.56 -32.78
N SER A 354 10.62 3.56 -31.45
CA SER A 354 11.78 3.20 -30.63
C SER A 354 11.82 1.71 -30.28
N LEU A 355 13.04 1.17 -30.17
CA LEU A 355 13.26 -0.19 -29.66
C LEU A 355 12.67 -0.40 -28.24
N LEU A 356 12.62 0.65 -27.44
CA LEU A 356 12.08 0.61 -26.08
C LEU A 356 10.55 0.48 -26.08
N TYR A 357 9.88 1.16 -27.01
CA TYR A 357 8.43 0.99 -27.20
C TYR A 357 8.10 -0.42 -27.67
N ALA A 358 8.84 -0.96 -28.65
CA ALA A 358 8.67 -2.35 -29.09
C ALA A 358 8.88 -3.36 -27.95
N GLN A 359 9.78 -3.07 -27.01
CA GLN A 359 9.97 -3.88 -25.82
C GLN A 359 8.76 -3.82 -24.88
N ALA A 360 8.19 -2.63 -24.66
CA ALA A 360 6.97 -2.46 -23.88
C ALA A 360 5.77 -3.19 -24.53
N GLU A 361 5.66 -3.16 -25.86
CA GLU A 361 4.61 -3.90 -26.60
C GLU A 361 4.77 -5.40 -26.42
N GLY A 362 6.00 -5.90 -26.48
CA GLY A 362 6.30 -7.31 -26.20
C GLY A 362 5.89 -7.72 -24.78
N ILE A 363 6.16 -6.87 -23.78
CA ILE A 363 5.82 -7.12 -22.38
C ILE A 363 4.30 -7.19 -22.23
N HIS A 364 3.59 -6.16 -22.72
CA HIS A 364 2.14 -6.10 -22.70
C HIS A 364 1.52 -7.32 -23.41
N GLY A 365 2.02 -7.66 -24.61
CA GLY A 365 1.51 -8.80 -25.36
C GLY A 365 1.77 -10.15 -24.68
N ALA A 366 2.88 -10.32 -23.95
CA ALA A 366 3.13 -11.54 -23.18
C ALA A 366 2.15 -11.68 -22.01
N LEU A 367 1.92 -10.60 -21.27
CA LEU A 367 0.98 -10.58 -20.15
C LEU A 367 -0.47 -10.79 -20.60
N ASP A 368 -0.88 -10.16 -21.71
CA ASP A 368 -2.22 -10.27 -22.26
C ASP A 368 -2.52 -11.72 -22.71
N ARG A 369 -1.58 -12.39 -23.38
CA ARG A 369 -1.71 -13.81 -23.73
C ARG A 369 -1.84 -14.70 -22.50
N ALA A 370 -0.97 -14.53 -21.52
CA ALA A 370 -1.01 -15.31 -20.29
C ALA A 370 -2.31 -15.09 -19.49
N ALA A 371 -2.77 -13.83 -19.38
CA ALA A 371 -4.03 -13.48 -18.73
C ALA A 371 -5.23 -14.07 -19.48
N THR A 372 -5.26 -13.96 -20.81
CA THR A 372 -6.31 -14.56 -21.65
C THR A 372 -6.36 -16.07 -21.51
N ALA A 373 -5.19 -16.74 -21.51
CA ALA A 373 -5.11 -18.18 -21.30
C ALA A 373 -5.63 -18.59 -19.92
N TYR A 374 -5.25 -17.86 -18.88
CA TYR A 374 -5.73 -18.06 -17.50
C TYR A 374 -7.25 -17.91 -17.41
N ASP A 375 -7.83 -16.84 -17.96
CA ASP A 375 -9.27 -16.58 -17.91
C ASP A 375 -10.06 -17.63 -18.70
N ALA A 376 -9.54 -18.06 -19.85
CA ALA A 376 -10.14 -19.15 -20.62
C ALA A 376 -10.12 -20.48 -19.86
N ALA A 377 -9.02 -20.82 -19.19
CA ALA A 377 -8.93 -22.01 -18.35
C ALA A 377 -9.90 -21.95 -17.16
N ALA A 378 -9.95 -20.81 -16.46
CA ALA A 378 -10.86 -20.58 -15.36
C ALA A 378 -12.34 -20.71 -15.78
N ALA A 379 -12.70 -20.18 -16.95
CA ALA A 379 -14.05 -20.32 -17.50
C ALA A 379 -14.40 -21.78 -17.79
N ARG A 380 -13.48 -22.56 -18.39
CA ARG A 380 -13.69 -24.00 -18.65
C ARG A 380 -13.80 -24.83 -17.38
N ILE A 381 -13.00 -24.51 -16.36
CA ILE A 381 -13.11 -25.16 -15.04
C ILE A 381 -14.47 -24.90 -14.41
N ARG A 382 -14.97 -23.65 -14.46
CA ARG A 382 -16.32 -23.31 -13.99
C ARG A 382 -17.42 -24.06 -14.75
N GLU A 383 -17.27 -24.22 -16.06
CA GLU A 383 -18.19 -25.01 -16.89
C GLU A 383 -18.20 -26.50 -16.45
N ALA A 384 -17.04 -27.11 -16.30
CA ALA A 384 -16.88 -28.49 -15.85
C ALA A 384 -17.47 -28.71 -14.44
N ALA A 385 -17.21 -27.79 -13.51
CA ALA A 385 -17.80 -27.81 -12.17
C ALA A 385 -19.33 -27.67 -12.22
N GLY A 386 -19.85 -26.77 -13.06
CA GLY A 386 -21.28 -26.52 -13.23
C GLY A 386 -22.09 -27.73 -13.73
N VAL A 387 -21.44 -28.66 -14.44
CA VAL A 387 -22.07 -29.93 -14.86
C VAL A 387 -21.88 -31.07 -13.86
N GLY A 388 -21.33 -30.79 -12.68
CA GLY A 388 -21.15 -31.73 -11.57
C GLY A 388 -19.88 -32.57 -11.64
N MET A 389 -18.89 -32.17 -12.44
CA MET A 389 -17.59 -32.86 -12.47
C MET A 389 -16.68 -32.39 -11.33
N ILE A 390 -15.85 -33.29 -10.82
CA ILE A 390 -14.79 -32.98 -9.87
C ILE A 390 -13.61 -32.39 -10.67
N VAL A 391 -13.21 -31.16 -10.33
CA VAL A 391 -12.23 -30.35 -11.07
C VAL A 391 -11.00 -29.96 -10.22
N SER A 392 -10.80 -30.60 -9.07
CA SER A 392 -9.75 -30.24 -8.11
C SER A 392 -8.34 -30.27 -8.71
N ASP A 393 -8.08 -31.20 -9.63
CA ASP A 393 -6.80 -31.27 -10.37
C ASP A 393 -6.60 -30.05 -11.27
N ALA A 394 -7.63 -29.67 -12.03
CA ALA A 394 -7.59 -28.48 -12.87
C ALA A 394 -7.47 -27.18 -12.05
N GLU A 395 -8.11 -27.11 -10.87
CA GLU A 395 -8.01 -25.95 -9.96
C GLU A 395 -6.59 -25.77 -9.38
N VAL A 396 -5.90 -26.87 -9.06
CA VAL A 396 -4.50 -26.84 -8.59
C VAL A 396 -3.58 -26.29 -9.67
N GLU A 397 -3.71 -26.78 -10.92
CA GLU A 397 -2.93 -26.25 -12.05
C GLU A 397 -3.24 -24.78 -12.33
N LEU A 398 -4.51 -24.39 -12.26
CA LEU A 398 -4.93 -22.98 -12.42
C LEU A 398 -4.33 -22.08 -11.33
N ALA A 399 -4.25 -22.55 -10.09
CA ALA A 399 -3.60 -21.81 -9.00
C ALA A 399 -2.09 -21.61 -9.26
N GLY A 400 -1.43 -22.62 -9.85
CA GLY A 400 -0.06 -22.52 -10.34
C GLY A 400 0.07 -21.44 -11.42
N ALA A 401 -0.79 -21.47 -12.44
CA ALA A 401 -0.83 -20.46 -13.49
C ALA A 401 -1.05 -19.04 -12.95
N LYS A 402 -1.95 -18.88 -11.97
CA LYS A 402 -2.19 -17.59 -11.30
C LYS A 402 -0.93 -17.05 -10.63
N THR A 403 -0.19 -17.93 -9.96
CA THR A 403 1.03 -17.56 -9.25
C THR A 403 2.08 -17.02 -10.23
N ASP A 404 2.29 -17.70 -11.35
CA ASP A 404 3.25 -17.25 -12.36
C ASP A 404 2.79 -15.99 -13.09
N LEU A 405 1.47 -15.83 -13.33
CA LEU A 405 0.93 -14.59 -13.90
C LEU A 405 1.16 -13.39 -12.96
N ILE A 406 0.99 -13.57 -11.64
CA ILE A 406 1.31 -12.52 -10.65
C ILE A 406 2.81 -12.18 -10.69
N ARG A 407 3.68 -13.18 -10.78
CA ARG A 407 5.12 -12.98 -10.88
C ARG A 407 5.51 -12.27 -12.18
N ALA A 408 4.90 -12.64 -13.30
CA ALA A 408 5.11 -11.99 -14.60
C ALA A 408 4.69 -10.51 -14.56
N ARG A 409 3.52 -10.19 -13.98
CA ARG A 409 3.07 -8.81 -13.79
C ARG A 409 4.01 -8.01 -12.89
N ALA A 410 4.52 -8.61 -11.81
CA ALA A 410 5.51 -7.95 -10.97
C ALA A 410 6.82 -7.69 -11.73
N ALA A 411 7.26 -8.64 -12.57
CA ALA A 411 8.49 -8.55 -13.35
C ALA A 411 8.51 -7.40 -14.37
N VAL A 412 7.37 -6.76 -14.69
CA VAL A 412 7.32 -5.52 -15.49
C VAL A 412 8.27 -4.45 -14.95
N HIS A 413 8.48 -4.43 -13.64
CA HIS A 413 9.38 -3.48 -12.98
C HIS A 413 10.86 -3.68 -13.34
N THR A 414 11.27 -4.84 -13.85
CA THR A 414 12.64 -5.02 -14.39
C THR A 414 12.81 -4.31 -15.73
N THR A 415 11.70 -3.93 -16.37
CA THR A 415 11.61 -3.40 -17.74
C THR A 415 12.28 -4.32 -18.77
N LYS A 416 12.42 -5.62 -18.50
CA LYS A 416 13.07 -6.57 -19.41
C LYS A 416 12.04 -7.54 -19.97
N LEU A 417 11.85 -7.50 -21.29
CA LEU A 417 10.95 -8.40 -21.99
C LEU A 417 11.26 -9.88 -21.72
N THR A 418 12.53 -10.26 -21.68
CA THR A 418 12.94 -11.66 -21.46
C THR A 418 12.43 -12.20 -20.13
N ASP A 419 12.51 -11.40 -19.07
CA ASP A 419 12.15 -11.82 -17.72
C ASP A 419 10.63 -11.94 -17.59
N VAL A 420 9.89 -10.98 -18.14
CA VAL A 420 8.42 -11.00 -18.13
C VAL A 420 7.89 -12.13 -19.01
N ALA A 421 8.40 -12.26 -20.25
CA ALA A 421 7.95 -13.27 -21.20
C ALA A 421 8.17 -14.69 -20.68
N SER A 422 9.32 -14.98 -20.05
CA SER A 422 9.58 -16.31 -19.47
C SER A 422 8.53 -16.70 -18.43
N LEU A 423 8.18 -15.78 -17.51
CA LEU A 423 7.17 -16.05 -16.48
C LEU A 423 5.74 -16.09 -17.06
N ALA A 424 5.45 -15.26 -18.05
CA ALA A 424 4.17 -15.26 -18.74
C ALA A 424 3.95 -16.56 -19.52
N ASP A 425 4.98 -17.08 -20.20
CA ASP A 425 4.93 -18.35 -20.93
C ASP A 425 4.75 -19.55 -19.98
N GLU A 426 5.36 -19.51 -18.79
CA GLU A 426 5.10 -20.50 -17.72
C GLU A 426 3.63 -20.48 -17.26
N ALA A 427 3.08 -19.27 -17.05
CA ALA A 427 1.68 -19.10 -16.68
C ALA A 427 0.74 -19.60 -17.78
N GLU A 428 1.01 -19.27 -19.05
CA GLU A 428 0.24 -19.72 -20.22
C GLU A 428 0.27 -21.26 -20.33
N THR A 429 1.43 -21.88 -20.15
CA THR A 429 1.59 -23.34 -20.18
C THR A 429 0.74 -24.02 -19.11
N LYS A 430 0.79 -23.54 -17.86
CA LYS A 430 -0.01 -24.10 -16.76
C LYS A 430 -1.50 -23.85 -16.95
N ALA A 431 -1.89 -22.69 -17.46
CA ALA A 431 -3.28 -22.40 -17.81
C ALA A 431 -3.79 -23.35 -18.91
N GLY A 432 -2.95 -23.65 -19.92
CA GLY A 432 -3.23 -24.64 -20.94
C GLY A 432 -3.44 -26.05 -20.37
N ALA A 433 -2.58 -26.48 -19.43
CA ALA A 433 -2.72 -27.76 -18.74
C ALA A 433 -4.01 -27.83 -17.90
N ALA A 434 -4.30 -26.78 -17.12
CA ALA A 434 -5.53 -26.66 -16.34
C ALA A 434 -6.79 -26.75 -17.22
N ARG A 435 -6.77 -26.05 -18.37
CA ARG A 435 -7.84 -26.12 -19.37
C ARG A 435 -8.00 -27.51 -19.96
N GLY A 436 -6.90 -28.18 -20.32
CA GLY A 436 -6.92 -29.55 -20.84
C GLY A 436 -7.59 -30.53 -19.88
N LEU A 437 -7.25 -30.45 -18.59
CA LEU A 437 -7.90 -31.25 -17.54
C LEU A 437 -9.41 -30.97 -17.45
N ALA A 438 -9.82 -29.71 -17.53
CA ALA A 438 -11.24 -29.35 -17.52
C ALA A 438 -11.99 -29.88 -18.76
N ASP A 439 -11.38 -29.77 -19.94
CA ASP A 439 -11.94 -30.28 -21.19
C ASP A 439 -12.09 -31.82 -21.15
N GLU A 440 -11.13 -32.54 -20.55
CA GLU A 440 -11.26 -33.99 -20.28
C GLU A 440 -12.42 -34.32 -19.35
N LYS A 441 -12.62 -33.54 -18.26
CA LYS A 441 -13.78 -33.73 -17.38
C LYS A 441 -15.09 -33.49 -18.12
N LEU A 442 -15.17 -32.44 -18.94
CA LEU A 442 -16.35 -32.14 -19.74
C LEU A 442 -16.67 -33.28 -20.70
N ALA A 443 -15.68 -33.80 -21.42
CA ALA A 443 -15.83 -34.95 -22.31
C ALA A 443 -16.32 -36.20 -21.55
N ALA A 444 -15.78 -36.49 -20.37
CA ALA A 444 -16.23 -37.59 -19.52
C ALA A 444 -17.67 -37.41 -19.02
N SER A 445 -18.12 -36.17 -18.81
CA SER A 445 -19.50 -35.87 -18.37
C SER A 445 -20.54 -36.30 -19.42
N PHE A 446 -20.25 -36.08 -20.72
CA PHE A 446 -21.12 -36.53 -21.81
C PHE A 446 -21.24 -38.04 -21.83
N PHE A 447 -20.12 -38.76 -21.69
CA PHE A 447 -20.13 -40.22 -21.63
C PHE A 447 -20.95 -40.73 -20.44
N ARG A 448 -20.77 -40.14 -19.24
CA ARG A 448 -21.54 -40.52 -18.04
C ARG A 448 -23.04 -40.30 -18.21
N ARG A 449 -23.45 -39.18 -18.82
CA ARG A 449 -24.86 -38.88 -19.10
C ARG A 449 -25.44 -39.86 -20.12
N ALA A 450 -24.72 -40.16 -21.20
CA ALA A 450 -25.13 -41.14 -22.20
C ALA A 450 -25.28 -42.55 -21.59
N ALA A 451 -24.30 -42.98 -20.78
CA ALA A 451 -24.34 -44.26 -20.09
C ALA A 451 -25.53 -44.33 -19.11
N MET A 452 -25.81 -43.26 -18.35
CA MET A 452 -26.97 -43.19 -17.46
C MET A 452 -28.30 -43.33 -18.23
N VAL A 453 -28.43 -42.68 -19.40
CA VAL A 453 -29.63 -42.83 -20.25
C VAL A 453 -29.81 -44.28 -20.70
N VAL A 454 -28.74 -44.96 -21.10
CA VAL A 454 -28.79 -46.39 -21.48
C VAL A 454 -29.21 -47.25 -20.29
N VAL A 455 -28.62 -47.03 -19.11
CA VAL A 455 -28.99 -47.76 -17.89
C VAL A 455 -30.45 -47.52 -17.51
N LEU A 456 -30.92 -46.27 -17.56
CA LEU A 456 -32.33 -45.94 -17.31
C LEU A 456 -33.27 -46.60 -18.32
N ALA A 457 -32.92 -46.65 -19.60
CA ALA A 457 -33.70 -47.34 -20.62
C ALA A 457 -33.77 -48.86 -20.34
N LEU A 458 -32.65 -49.49 -19.95
CA LEU A 458 -32.63 -50.89 -19.56
C LEU A 458 -33.48 -51.16 -18.30
N ILE A 459 -33.43 -50.27 -17.31
CA ILE A 459 -34.29 -50.35 -16.12
C ILE A 459 -35.76 -50.25 -16.53
N LEU A 460 -36.14 -49.29 -17.37
CA LEU A 460 -37.52 -49.13 -17.84
C LEU A 460 -38.02 -50.35 -18.62
N VAL A 461 -37.18 -50.94 -19.47
CA VAL A 461 -37.51 -52.20 -20.18
C VAL A 461 -37.74 -53.34 -19.19
N ASN A 462 -36.88 -53.48 -18.17
CA ASN A 462 -37.05 -54.50 -17.14
C ASN A 462 -38.34 -54.27 -16.31
N VAL A 463 -38.60 -53.04 -15.89
CA VAL A 463 -39.83 -52.67 -15.17
C VAL A 463 -41.06 -52.97 -16.01
N PHE A 464 -41.04 -52.63 -17.30
CA PHE A 464 -42.15 -52.92 -18.21
C PHE A 464 -42.38 -54.43 -18.39
N ALA A 465 -41.31 -55.21 -18.55
CA ALA A 465 -41.38 -56.66 -18.63
C ALA A 465 -41.99 -57.26 -17.34
N LEU A 466 -41.58 -56.79 -16.16
CA LEU A 466 -42.14 -57.21 -14.87
C LEU A 466 -43.63 -56.86 -14.76
N VAL A 467 -44.05 -55.67 -15.22
CA VAL A 467 -45.48 -55.28 -15.25
C VAL A 467 -46.29 -56.17 -16.18
N LEU A 468 -45.77 -56.53 -17.36
CA LEU A 468 -46.44 -57.45 -18.27
C LEU A 468 -46.57 -58.86 -17.69
N ILE A 469 -45.51 -59.38 -17.05
CA ILE A 469 -45.54 -60.67 -16.37
C ILE A 469 -46.58 -60.65 -15.26
N ARG A 470 -46.61 -59.61 -14.42
CA ARG A 470 -47.62 -59.44 -13.37
C ARG A 470 -49.04 -59.43 -13.95
N ARG A 471 -49.32 -58.63 -14.98
CA ARG A 471 -50.64 -58.60 -15.63
C ARG A 471 -51.05 -59.97 -16.18
N ARG A 472 -50.10 -60.72 -16.74
CA ARG A 472 -50.35 -62.08 -17.24
C ARG A 472 -50.66 -63.05 -16.11
N LEU A 473 -49.95 -62.94 -14.98
CA LEU A 473 -50.22 -63.72 -13.77
C LEU A 473 -51.58 -63.36 -13.18
N ASP A 474 -51.91 -62.07 -13.02
CA ASP A 474 -53.21 -61.60 -12.51
C ASP A 474 -54.36 -62.11 -13.39
N HIS A 475 -54.22 -62.05 -14.73
CA HIS A 475 -55.19 -62.63 -15.66
C HIS A 475 -55.27 -64.16 -15.54
N SER A 476 -54.15 -64.85 -15.33
CA SER A 476 -54.13 -66.30 -15.15
C SER A 476 -54.80 -66.72 -13.83
N TYR A 477 -54.59 -65.97 -12.74
CA TYR A 477 -55.29 -66.13 -11.47
C TYR A 477 -56.79 -65.85 -11.58
N ALA A 478 -57.19 -64.87 -12.40
CA ALA A 478 -58.59 -64.56 -12.65
C ALA A 478 -59.32 -65.63 -13.49
N VAL A 479 -58.62 -66.25 -14.44
CA VAL A 479 -59.20 -67.26 -15.36
C VAL A 479 -59.11 -68.68 -14.80
N ASN A 480 -58.06 -69.00 -14.04
CA ASN A 480 -57.84 -70.29 -13.38
C ASN A 480 -57.29 -70.05 -11.97
N PRO A 481 -58.16 -69.75 -10.98
CA PRO A 481 -57.71 -69.63 -9.60
C PRO A 481 -57.12 -70.97 -9.14
N PRO A 482 -56.04 -70.97 -8.34
CA PRO A 482 -55.49 -72.20 -7.79
C PRO A 482 -56.56 -72.93 -6.96
N PRO A 483 -56.59 -74.28 -6.98
CA PRO A 483 -57.55 -75.02 -6.20
C PRO A 483 -57.21 -74.89 -4.71
N GLY A 484 -58.04 -74.14 -3.99
CA GLY A 484 -58.04 -74.11 -2.52
C GLY A 484 -57.50 -72.84 -1.89
N GLU A 485 -58.28 -71.75 -1.93
CA GLU A 485 -58.30 -70.78 -0.84
C GLU A 485 -59.76 -70.53 -0.43
N ILE A 486 -60.33 -71.55 0.21
CA ILE A 486 -61.51 -71.43 1.06
C ILE A 486 -61.02 -70.75 2.34
N LEU A 487 -61.17 -69.43 2.44
CA LEU A 487 -61.23 -68.77 3.75
C LEU A 487 -62.64 -68.21 3.95
N ALA A 488 -63.30 -68.92 4.87
CA ALA A 488 -64.56 -68.65 5.53
C ALA A 488 -65.05 -67.20 5.49
N ARG A 489 -66.14 -66.98 4.76
CA ARG A 489 -67.12 -65.95 5.08
C ARG A 489 -68.03 -66.54 6.17
N GLY A 490 -67.78 -66.20 7.43
CA GLY A 490 -68.68 -66.51 8.53
C GLY A 490 -70.00 -65.72 8.39
N PRO A 491 -71.14 -66.28 8.83
CA PRO A 491 -72.40 -65.56 8.85
C PRO A 491 -72.42 -64.66 10.08
N ASP A 492 -72.66 -63.37 9.89
CA ASP A 492 -73.45 -62.51 10.79
C ASP A 492 -73.45 -61.09 10.20
N GLY A 493 -74.64 -60.64 9.76
CA GLY A 493 -74.97 -59.22 9.64
C GLY A 493 -75.48 -58.69 11.00
N PRO A 494 -75.94 -57.44 11.10
CA PRO A 494 -76.27 -56.50 10.02
C PRO A 494 -75.23 -55.40 9.76
#